data_AF-A0A3B8MKB5-F1
#
_entry.id   AF-A0A3B8MKB5-F1
#
_cell.length_a   1.000
_cell.length_b   1.000
_cell.length_c   1.000
_cell.angle_alpha   90.00
_cell.angle_beta   90.00
_cell.angle_gamma   90.00
#
_symmetry.space_group_name_H-M   'P 1'
#
loop_
_entity.id
_entity.type
_entity.pdbx_description
1 polymer ?
#
loop_
_entity_poly.entity_id
_entity_poly.type
_entity_poly.pdbx_seq_one_letter_code
_entity_poly.pdbx_strand_id
1 'polypeptide(L)'
;MRPARGSYTWETVEAEDRTVGGHSGLAKATEHLPGGRWMVLADEWSPVILEVICKEDVGDRDAFVNALGEPDFKGDTMTYVSVYGDTLTFDADQTHPPMVNDAPVDYAPATAFDSPFVKADWNSGRVWIHKGERELVLDFDENA
;
A
#
# COMPACT_ATOMS: atom_id res chain seq x y z
N MET A 1 25.34 -11.70 10.02
CA MET A 1 25.16 -10.80 8.86
C MET A 1 23.66 -10.65 8.69
N ARG A 2 23.08 -9.49 9.01
CA ARG A 2 21.65 -9.25 8.71
C ARG A 2 21.52 -9.18 7.17
N PRO A 3 20.50 -9.78 6.55
CA PRO A 3 20.20 -9.48 5.16
C PRO A 3 20.00 -7.96 5.01
N ALA A 4 20.30 -7.41 3.84
CA ALA A 4 20.01 -6.01 3.56
C ALA A 4 18.51 -5.76 3.83
N ARG A 5 18.21 -4.74 4.65
CA ARG A 5 16.83 -4.30 4.92
C ARG A 5 16.17 -3.98 3.57
N GLY A 6 14.99 -4.54 3.32
CA GLY A 6 14.30 -4.44 2.01
C GLY A 6 14.58 -5.56 1.00
N SER A 7 15.21 -6.66 1.41
CA SER A 7 15.30 -7.86 0.59
C SER A 7 14.00 -8.68 0.60
N TYR A 8 13.81 -9.51 -0.42
CA TYR A 8 12.70 -10.46 -0.52
C TYR A 8 13.17 -11.76 -1.17
N THR A 9 12.44 -12.83 -0.92
CA THR A 9 12.58 -14.11 -1.61
C THR A 9 11.31 -14.44 -2.38
N TRP A 10 11.41 -15.37 -3.32
CA TRP A 10 10.25 -15.97 -3.96
C TRP A 10 10.09 -17.39 -3.43
N GLU A 11 8.90 -17.70 -2.91
CA GLU A 11 8.55 -19.02 -2.43
C GLU A 11 7.42 -19.60 -3.28
N THR A 12 7.51 -20.89 -3.59
CA THR A 12 6.39 -21.62 -4.21
C THR A 12 5.67 -22.35 -3.09
N VAL A 13 4.40 -22.04 -2.93
CA VAL A 13 3.53 -22.63 -1.90
C VAL A 13 2.53 -23.50 -2.64
N GLU A 14 2.42 -24.76 -2.25
CA GLU A 14 1.38 -25.65 -2.75
C GLU A 14 0.03 -25.27 -2.13
N ALA A 15 -1.07 -25.55 -2.83
CA ALA A 15 -2.39 -25.28 -2.29
C ALA A 15 -2.60 -26.06 -0.98
N GLU A 16 -2.98 -25.36 0.08
CA GLU A 16 -3.22 -25.96 1.38
C GLU A 16 -4.38 -25.29 2.12
N ASP A 17 -5.10 -26.07 2.92
CA ASP A 17 -6.08 -25.51 3.85
C ASP A 17 -5.36 -25.12 5.14
N ARG A 18 -5.34 -23.81 5.46
CA ARG A 18 -4.83 -23.31 6.73
C ARG A 18 -5.95 -22.98 7.69
N THR A 19 -5.81 -23.42 8.93
CA THR A 19 -6.64 -22.91 10.03
C THR A 19 -5.98 -21.67 10.58
N VAL A 20 -6.57 -20.51 10.31
CA VAL A 20 -6.09 -19.21 10.79
C VAL A 20 -6.91 -18.82 12.03
N GLY A 21 -6.23 -18.45 13.10
CA GLY A 21 -6.87 -17.85 14.27
C GLY A 21 -7.16 -16.39 14.00
N GLY A 22 -8.40 -15.94 14.21
CA GLY A 22 -8.70 -14.51 14.24
C GLY A 22 -7.91 -13.79 15.33
N HIS A 23 -7.87 -12.46 15.30
CA HIS A 23 -7.10 -11.63 16.24
C HIS A 23 -7.32 -12.01 17.72
N SER A 24 -8.53 -12.45 18.11
CA SER A 24 -8.85 -12.87 19.48
C SER A 24 -8.54 -14.35 19.80
N GLY A 25 -8.17 -15.17 18.82
CA GLY A 25 -7.96 -16.62 18.93
C GLY A 25 -9.25 -17.44 19.15
N LEU A 26 -10.39 -16.78 19.38
CA LEU A 26 -11.67 -17.42 19.69
C LEU A 26 -12.43 -17.88 18.43
N ALA A 27 -12.22 -17.19 17.31
CA ALA A 27 -12.72 -17.60 16.01
C ALA A 27 -11.59 -18.27 15.22
N LYS A 28 -11.85 -19.47 14.70
CA LYS A 28 -10.97 -20.15 13.75
C LYS A 28 -11.68 -20.22 12.42
N ALA A 29 -11.04 -19.70 11.38
CA ALA A 29 -11.47 -19.88 10.01
C ALA A 29 -10.53 -20.89 9.35
N THR A 30 -11.09 -21.84 8.62
CA THR A 30 -10.31 -22.63 7.67
C THR A 30 -10.37 -21.88 6.35
N GLU A 31 -9.22 -21.35 5.93
CA GLU A 31 -9.07 -20.70 4.65
C GLU A 31 -8.32 -21.64 3.70
N HIS A 32 -8.88 -21.81 2.50
CA HIS A 32 -8.16 -22.46 1.41
C HIS A 32 -7.15 -21.46 0.85
N LEU A 33 -5.87 -21.73 1.04
CA LEU A 33 -4.81 -20.94 0.42
C LEU A 33 -4.56 -21.49 -0.98
N PRO A 34 -4.84 -20.73 -2.05
CA PRO A 34 -4.49 -21.16 -3.39
C PRO A 34 -2.96 -21.25 -3.48
N GLY A 35 -2.49 -22.36 -4.03
CA GLY A 35 -1.06 -22.53 -4.33
C GLY A 35 -0.59 -21.46 -5.32
N GLY A 36 0.68 -21.10 -5.26
CA GLY A 36 1.22 -20.05 -6.11
C GLY A 36 2.66 -19.68 -5.79
N ARG A 37 3.14 -18.67 -6.53
CA ARG A 37 4.45 -18.07 -6.31
C ARG A 37 4.28 -16.77 -5.53
N TRP A 38 4.78 -16.77 -4.30
CA TRP A 38 4.62 -15.70 -3.32
C TRP A 38 5.93 -14.94 -3.15
N MET A 39 5.83 -13.61 -3.09
CA MET A 39 6.93 -12.77 -2.66
C MET A 39 6.92 -12.74 -1.13
N VAL A 40 8.02 -13.15 -0.51
CA VAL A 40 8.18 -13.16 0.95
C VAL A 40 9.21 -12.09 1.30
N LEU A 41 8.75 -11.07 2.03
CA LEU A 41 9.59 -9.98 2.48
C LEU A 41 10.52 -10.45 3.61
N ALA A 42 11.71 -9.86 3.70
CA ALA A 42 12.68 -10.23 4.73
C ALA A 42 12.18 -9.96 6.16
N ASP A 43 11.39 -8.90 6.33
CA ASP A 43 10.72 -8.52 7.57
C ASP A 43 9.49 -7.61 7.30
N GLU A 44 8.74 -7.30 8.36
CA GLU A 44 7.57 -6.42 8.33
C GLU A 44 7.89 -4.95 7.94
N TRP A 45 9.17 -4.59 7.90
CA TRP A 45 9.66 -3.24 7.60
C TRP A 45 10.24 -3.11 6.19
N SER A 46 10.22 -4.20 5.41
CA SER A 46 10.74 -4.20 4.05
C SER A 46 9.84 -3.35 3.15
N PRO A 47 10.38 -2.30 2.48
CA PRO A 47 9.57 -1.44 1.63
C PRO A 47 9.08 -2.20 0.39
N VAL A 48 7.85 -1.91 -0.02
CA VAL A 48 7.26 -2.41 -1.26
C VAL A 48 6.82 -1.22 -2.10
N ILE A 49 7.23 -1.19 -3.36
CA ILE A 49 6.84 -0.16 -4.33
C ILE A 49 5.97 -0.82 -5.40
N LEU A 50 4.77 -0.29 -5.60
CA LEU A 50 3.87 -0.70 -6.68
C LEU A 50 3.63 0.50 -7.59
N GLU A 51 4.09 0.40 -8.83
CA GLU A 51 3.87 1.41 -9.87
C GLU A 51 2.70 1.02 -10.76
N VAL A 52 1.83 1.99 -11.02
CA VAL A 52 0.69 1.85 -11.91
C VAL A 52 0.71 3.00 -12.91
N ILE A 53 0.76 2.66 -14.19
CA ILE A 53 0.78 3.61 -15.29
C ILE A 53 -0.42 3.34 -16.22
N CYS A 54 -1.02 4.40 -16.76
CA CYS A 54 -2.06 4.26 -17.78
C CYS A 54 -1.50 3.60 -19.04
N LYS A 55 -2.24 2.65 -19.62
CA LYS A 55 -1.80 1.92 -20.82
C LYS A 55 -1.54 2.82 -22.03
N GLU A 56 -2.18 3.98 -22.07
CA GLU A 56 -2.01 4.99 -23.14
C GLU A 56 -0.67 5.74 -23.03
N ASP A 57 -0.08 5.81 -21.84
CA ASP A 57 1.18 6.52 -21.58
C ASP A 57 2.42 5.64 -21.87
N VAL A 58 2.23 4.33 -22.02
CA VAL A 58 3.31 3.36 -22.33
C VAL A 58 2.97 2.52 -23.54
N GLY A 59 3.86 2.52 -24.55
CA GLY A 59 3.63 1.80 -25.81
C GLY A 59 3.43 0.29 -25.60
N ASP A 60 4.37 -0.33 -24.89
CA ASP A 60 4.42 -1.76 -24.63
C ASP A 60 4.99 -2.07 -23.24
N ARG A 61 5.10 -3.37 -22.92
CA ARG A 61 5.63 -3.85 -21.63
C ARG A 61 7.07 -3.43 -21.40
N ASP A 62 7.90 -3.41 -22.44
CA ASP A 62 9.32 -3.14 -22.27
C ASP A 62 9.53 -1.63 -22.03
N ALA A 63 8.74 -0.77 -22.71
CA ALA A 63 8.66 0.65 -22.38
C ALA A 63 8.22 0.89 -20.93
N PHE A 64 7.24 0.13 -20.43
CA PHE A 64 6.84 0.18 -19.02
C PHE A 64 7.99 -0.19 -18.08
N VAL A 65 8.64 -1.33 -18.31
CA VAL A 65 9.77 -1.79 -17.47
C VAL A 65 10.92 -0.79 -17.48
N ASN A 66 11.24 -0.21 -18.64
CA ASN A 66 12.31 0.78 -18.78
C ASN A 66 11.99 2.14 -18.14
N ALA A 67 10.72 2.43 -17.89
CA ALA A 67 10.29 3.66 -17.21
C ALA A 67 10.39 3.54 -15.68
N LEU A 68 10.44 2.33 -15.13
CA LEU A 68 10.52 2.11 -13.68
C LEU A 68 11.87 2.61 -13.14
N GLY A 69 11.83 3.31 -12.01
CA GLY A 69 13.02 3.63 -11.25
C GLY A 69 13.61 2.40 -10.55
N GLU A 70 14.83 2.54 -10.06
CA GLU A 70 15.41 1.59 -9.11
C GLU A 70 15.49 2.24 -7.73
N PRO A 71 15.16 1.52 -6.65
CA PRO A 71 15.33 2.05 -5.30
C PRO A 71 16.82 2.21 -4.95
N ASP A 72 17.20 3.40 -4.48
CA ASP A 72 18.55 3.70 -3.98
C ASP A 72 18.56 3.63 -2.44
N PHE A 73 19.44 2.82 -1.87
CA PHE A 73 19.58 2.69 -0.42
C PHE A 73 20.86 3.36 0.06
N LYS A 74 20.72 4.30 0.99
CA LYS A 74 21.82 4.94 1.73
C LYS A 74 21.64 4.67 3.22
N GLY A 75 22.30 3.62 3.71
CA GLY A 75 22.10 3.16 5.09
C GLY A 75 20.69 2.59 5.26
N ASP A 76 19.90 3.19 6.16
CA ASP A 76 18.51 2.81 6.41
C ASP A 76 17.49 3.66 5.64
N THR A 77 17.93 4.63 4.82
CA THR A 77 17.04 5.46 4.00
C THR A 77 17.01 4.94 2.56
N MET A 78 15.81 4.66 2.06
CA MET A 78 15.52 4.34 0.67
C MET A 78 14.96 5.58 -0.05
N THR A 79 15.51 5.92 -1.21
CA THR A 79 14.94 6.91 -2.12
C THR A 79 14.52 6.23 -3.43
N TYR A 80 13.41 6.68 -4.00
CA TYR A 80 12.89 6.16 -5.27
C TYR A 80 12.26 7.30 -6.07
N VAL A 81 12.56 7.37 -7.36
CA VAL A 81 11.90 8.32 -8.28
C VAL A 81 10.83 7.58 -9.05
N SER A 82 9.59 8.02 -8.90
CA SER A 82 8.46 7.40 -9.58
C SER A 82 8.47 7.69 -11.07
N VAL A 83 7.67 6.91 -11.80
CA VAL A 83 7.41 7.07 -13.24
C VAL A 83 6.84 8.45 -13.61
N TYR A 84 6.24 9.15 -12.64
CA TYR A 84 5.70 10.51 -12.80
C TYR A 84 6.68 11.60 -12.31
N GLY A 85 7.86 11.22 -11.83
CA GLY A 85 8.92 12.13 -11.40
C GLY A 85 8.88 12.51 -9.92
N ASP A 86 7.90 12.03 -9.15
CA ASP A 86 7.86 12.25 -7.70
C ASP A 86 9.00 11.49 -7.01
N THR A 87 9.65 12.15 -6.04
CA THR A 87 10.67 11.53 -5.19
C THR A 87 10.02 11.00 -3.93
N LEU A 88 10.07 9.68 -3.75
CA LEU A 88 9.60 8.98 -2.55
C LEU A 88 10.80 8.65 -1.66
N THR A 89 10.72 8.97 -0.37
CA THR A 89 11.75 8.64 0.62
C THR A 89 11.15 7.86 1.77
N PHE A 90 11.80 6.78 2.17
CA PHE A 90 11.37 5.90 3.25
C PHE A 90 12.55 5.59 4.17
N ASP A 91 12.35 5.75 5.47
CA ASP A 91 13.28 5.23 6.46
C ASP A 91 12.85 3.81 6.82
N ALA A 92 13.70 2.83 6.50
CA ALA A 92 13.46 1.40 6.73
C ALA A 92 13.43 1.01 8.22
N ASP A 93 13.75 1.96 9.11
CA ASP A 93 13.60 1.83 10.57
C ASP A 93 12.41 2.63 11.14
N GLN A 94 11.63 3.29 10.26
CA GLN A 94 10.47 4.12 10.59
C GLN A 94 10.74 5.23 11.61
N THR A 95 11.98 5.73 11.67
CA THR A 95 12.32 6.85 12.56
C THR A 95 11.62 8.15 12.16
N HIS A 96 11.30 8.31 10.87
CA HIS A 96 10.54 9.45 10.35
C HIS A 96 9.38 8.98 9.45
N PRO A 97 8.33 9.82 9.31
CA PRO A 97 7.33 9.60 8.27
C PRO A 97 7.99 9.52 6.89
N PRO A 98 7.48 8.68 5.98
CA PRO A 98 7.91 8.70 4.60
C PRO A 98 7.61 10.06 3.99
N MET A 99 8.38 10.44 2.98
CA MET A 99 8.26 11.73 2.32
C MET A 99 7.91 11.57 0.84
N VAL A 100 7.10 12.48 0.33
CA VAL A 100 6.84 12.69 -1.10
C VAL A 100 7.34 14.08 -1.45
N ASN A 101 8.30 14.19 -2.37
CA ASN A 101 8.91 15.45 -2.77
C ASN A 101 9.38 16.30 -1.58
N ASP A 102 10.16 15.68 -0.67
CA ASP A 102 10.68 16.28 0.57
C ASP A 102 9.61 16.74 1.58
N ALA A 103 8.33 16.46 1.34
CA ALA A 103 7.25 16.72 2.28
C ALA A 103 6.86 15.42 3.01
N PRO A 104 6.80 15.40 4.35
CA PRO A 104 6.35 14.23 5.08
C PRO A 104 4.89 13.94 4.76
N VAL A 105 4.55 12.65 4.62
CA VAL A 105 3.18 12.20 4.44
C VAL A 105 2.36 12.58 5.68
N ASP A 106 1.21 13.22 5.43
CA ASP A 106 0.23 13.54 6.48
C ASP A 106 -0.65 12.30 6.75
N TYR A 107 -0.54 11.75 7.96
CA TYR A 107 -1.37 10.63 8.40
C TYR A 107 -2.73 11.05 8.96
N ALA A 108 -2.98 12.35 9.08
CA ALA A 108 -4.26 12.91 9.50
C ALA A 108 -4.65 14.09 8.59
N PRO A 109 -4.78 13.86 7.27
CA PRO A 109 -5.18 14.90 6.32
C PRO A 109 -6.56 15.44 6.69
N ALA A 110 -6.95 16.60 6.16
CA ALA A 110 -8.29 17.15 6.44
C ALA A 110 -9.43 16.22 5.98
N THR A 111 -9.24 15.51 4.87
CA THR A 111 -10.23 14.60 4.27
C THR A 111 -9.70 13.18 4.16
N ALA A 112 -10.52 12.19 4.51
CA ALA A 112 -10.23 10.77 4.30
C ALA A 112 -10.52 10.33 2.85
N PHE A 113 -11.57 10.90 2.25
CA PHE A 113 -11.89 10.69 0.84
C PHE A 113 -12.10 12.04 0.17
N ASP A 114 -11.43 12.26 -0.96
CA ASP A 114 -11.68 13.43 -1.80
C ASP A 114 -11.88 13.00 -3.26
N SER A 115 -13.03 12.39 -3.52
CA SER A 115 -13.47 11.97 -4.84
C SER A 115 -14.74 12.72 -5.24
N PRO A 116 -15.00 12.93 -6.55
CA PRO A 116 -16.29 13.42 -7.02
C PRO A 116 -17.49 12.55 -6.60
N PHE A 117 -17.25 11.29 -6.24
CA PHE A 117 -18.29 10.32 -5.90
C PHE A 117 -18.32 9.97 -4.41
N VAL A 118 -17.19 10.11 -3.71
CA VAL A 118 -17.06 9.75 -2.30
C VAL A 118 -16.27 10.84 -1.59
N LYS A 119 -16.86 11.42 -0.55
CA LYS A 119 -16.21 12.42 0.30
C LYS A 119 -16.34 12.01 1.75
N ALA A 120 -15.32 12.33 2.56
CA ALA A 120 -15.37 12.23 4.01
C ALA A 120 -14.28 13.10 4.62
N ASP A 121 -14.60 13.78 5.71
CA ASP A 121 -13.60 14.40 6.57
C ASP A 121 -12.85 13.30 7.33
N TRP A 122 -11.56 13.52 7.57
CA TRP A 122 -10.75 12.54 8.28
C TRP A 122 -11.30 12.28 9.68
N ASN A 123 -11.39 10.99 10.03
CA ASN A 123 -11.84 10.52 11.34
C ASN A 123 -13.22 11.06 11.76
N SER A 124 -14.08 11.41 10.80
CA SER A 124 -15.41 12.00 11.08
C SER A 124 -16.53 10.99 11.25
N GLY A 125 -16.30 9.71 10.97
CA GLY A 125 -17.36 8.69 10.97
C GLY A 125 -18.44 8.90 9.89
N ARG A 126 -18.33 9.92 9.02
CA ARG A 126 -19.34 10.25 8.01
C ARG A 126 -18.79 10.13 6.60
N VAL A 127 -19.56 9.47 5.74
CA VAL A 127 -19.21 9.26 4.33
C VAL A 127 -20.35 9.73 3.43
N TRP A 128 -20.06 10.67 2.55
CA TRP A 128 -20.96 11.16 1.52
C TRP A 128 -20.71 10.42 0.21
N ILE A 129 -21.75 9.82 -0.35
CA ILE A 129 -21.72 9.11 -1.63
C ILE A 129 -22.62 9.81 -2.61
N HIS A 130 -22.07 10.23 -3.74
CA HIS A 130 -22.76 10.94 -4.81
C HIS A 130 -22.72 10.15 -6.13
N LYS A 131 -23.86 10.10 -6.82
CA LYS A 131 -23.95 9.53 -8.18
C LYS A 131 -25.04 10.21 -9.00
N GLY A 132 -24.63 11.19 -9.82
CA GLY A 132 -25.56 12.06 -10.54
C GLY A 132 -26.31 12.92 -9.53
N GLU A 133 -27.63 12.87 -9.56
CA GLU A 133 -28.49 13.60 -8.60
C GLU A 133 -28.76 12.83 -7.29
N ARG A 134 -28.23 11.61 -7.16
CA ARG A 134 -28.42 10.80 -5.94
C ARG A 134 -27.32 11.09 -4.95
N GLU A 135 -27.73 11.25 -3.70
CA GLU A 135 -26.86 11.41 -2.54
C GLU A 135 -27.25 10.39 -1.45
N LEU A 136 -26.24 9.84 -0.78
CA LEU A 136 -26.40 9.02 0.43
C LEU A 136 -25.33 9.45 1.43
N VAL A 137 -25.74 9.71 2.66
CA VAL A 137 -24.83 9.95 3.79
C VAL A 137 -24.88 8.73 4.70
N LEU A 138 -23.73 8.11 4.92
CA LEU A 138 -23.55 7.06 5.92
C LEU A 138 -22.92 7.70 7.15
N ASP A 139 -23.58 7.59 8.31
CA ASP A 139 -23.06 8.07 9.59
C ASP A 139 -22.80 6.87 10.50
N PHE A 140 -21.55 6.72 10.92
CA PHE A 140 -21.07 5.64 11.76
C PHE A 140 -20.78 6.08 13.20
N ASP A 141 -20.97 7.37 13.53
CA ASP A 141 -20.85 7.88 14.91
C ASP A 141 -22.05 7.47 15.79
N GLU A 142 -23.15 7.01 15.21
CA GLU A 142 -24.37 6.60 15.95
C GLU A 142 -24.27 5.22 16.65
N ASN A 143 -23.12 4.51 16.59
CA ASN A 143 -22.94 3.19 17.20
C ASN A 143 -21.82 3.11 18.26
N ALA A 144 -21.45 4.23 18.92
CA ALA A 144 -20.50 4.25 20.03
C ALA A 144 -21.18 4.16 21.42
#